data_AF-A0A968X6L5-F1
#
_entry.id   AF-A0A968X6L5-F1
#
_cell.length_a   1.000
_cell.length_b   1.000
_cell.length_c   1.000
_cell.angle_alpha   90.00
_cell.angle_beta   90.00
_cell.angle_gamma   90.00
#
_symmetry.space_group_name_H-M   'P 1'
#
loop_
_entity.id
_entity.type
_entity.pdbx_description
1 polymer ?
#
loop_
_entity_poly.entity_id
_entity_poly.type
_entity_poly.pdbx_seq_one_letter_code
_entity_poly.pdbx_strand_id
1 'polypeptide(L)'
;MTLTLTGVDVNGNAVAQTVQTDASGRYTFTQLFAGVYTVTETQPTNYNDGQDKLGDNGGVLGNDGVSAINLAGGVQATGYDFGERGTTVSGTVWTRRRQRRRAGCQPMLMAS
;
A
#
# COMPACT_ATOMS: atom_id res chain seq x y z
N MET A 1 5.23 -12.87 -2.27
CA MET A 1 4.45 -12.21 -3.33
C MET A 1 4.96 -10.79 -3.48
N THR A 2 5.08 -10.28 -4.70
CA THR A 2 5.55 -8.90 -4.94
C THR A 2 4.38 -7.97 -5.20
N LEU A 3 4.30 -6.87 -4.45
CA LEU A 3 3.35 -5.78 -4.70
C LEU A 3 4.12 -4.52 -5.05
N THR A 4 3.63 -3.77 -6.04
CA THR A 4 4.16 -2.48 -6.44
C THR A 4 3.10 -1.40 -6.24
N LEU A 5 3.46 -0.33 -5.54
CA LEU A 5 2.65 0.88 -5.44
C LEU A 5 3.24 1.97 -6.32
N THR A 6 2.42 2.56 -7.18
CA THR A 6 2.77 3.74 -7.98
C THR A 6 1.74 4.85 -7.78
N GLY A 7 2.11 6.10 -8.04
CA GLY A 7 1.16 7.20 -8.02
C GLY A 7 1.81 8.56 -8.01
N VAL A 8 0.98 9.58 -7.77
CA VAL A 8 1.41 10.97 -7.64
C VAL A 8 0.94 11.51 -6.30
N ASP A 9 1.86 12.08 -5.54
CA ASP A 9 1.54 12.72 -4.26
C ASP A 9 0.92 14.12 -4.44
N VAL A 10 0.42 14.68 -3.35
CA VAL A 10 -0.21 16.00 -3.29
C VAL A 10 0.75 17.15 -3.65
N ASN A 11 2.05 16.91 -3.66
CA ASN A 11 3.06 17.88 -4.07
C ASN A 11 3.43 17.73 -5.56
N GLY A 12 2.79 16.80 -6.28
CA GLY A 12 3.08 16.51 -7.69
C GLY A 12 4.27 15.57 -7.90
N ASN A 13 4.81 14.94 -6.84
CA ASN A 13 5.92 14.01 -6.99
C ASN A 13 5.41 12.63 -7.40
N ALA A 14 6.07 12.02 -8.39
CA ALA A 14 5.88 10.61 -8.68
C ALA A 14 6.41 9.74 -7.52
N VAL A 15 5.65 8.72 -7.16
CA VAL A 15 5.99 7.75 -6.11
C VAL A 15 5.99 6.35 -6.72
N ALA A 16 7.01 5.57 -6.40
CA ALA A 16 7.09 4.14 -6.70
C ALA A 16 7.69 3.41 -5.50
N GLN A 17 7.02 2.36 -5.01
CA GLN A 17 7.50 1.48 -3.94
C GLN A 17 7.21 0.03 -4.29
N THR A 18 8.08 -0.89 -3.89
CA THR A 18 7.88 -2.33 -4.04
C THR A 18 8.06 -3.01 -2.69
N VAL A 19 7.17 -3.95 -2.36
CA VAL A 19 7.22 -4.73 -1.13
C VAL A 19 7.02 -6.21 -1.42
N GLN A 20 7.58 -7.05 -0.56
CA GLN A 20 7.25 -8.47 -0.50
C GLN A 20 6.24 -8.71 0.61
N THR A 21 5.27 -9.59 0.36
CA THR A 21 4.43 -10.11 1.44
C THR A 21 5.25 -10.93 2.43
N ASP A 22 4.84 -10.90 3.69
CA ASP A 22 5.36 -11.81 4.70
C ASP A 22 4.80 -13.24 4.57
N ALA A 23 5.22 -14.13 5.46
CA ALA A 23 4.79 -15.53 5.50
C ALA A 23 3.28 -15.71 5.78
N SER A 24 2.61 -14.68 6.30
CA SER A 24 1.16 -14.65 6.52
C SER A 24 0.38 -14.00 5.38
N GLY A 25 1.05 -13.68 4.26
CA GLY A 25 0.44 -13.01 3.12
C GLY A 25 0.21 -11.52 3.33
N ARG A 26 0.80 -10.90 4.36
CA ARG A 26 0.57 -9.48 4.64
C ARG A 26 1.58 -8.58 3.96
N TYR A 27 1.13 -7.43 3.45
CA TYR A 27 2.01 -6.36 2.95
C TYR A 27 1.67 -5.00 3.56
N THR A 28 2.64 -4.07 3.54
CA THR A 28 2.42 -2.70 4.01
C THR A 28 3.26 -1.69 3.23
N PHE A 29 2.60 -0.67 2.66
CA PHE A 29 3.26 0.54 2.15
C PHE A 29 3.20 1.64 3.21
N THR A 30 4.30 2.36 3.43
CA THR A 30 4.38 3.40 4.46
C THR A 30 5.02 4.68 3.93
N GLN A 31 4.93 5.74 4.73
CA GLN A 31 5.56 7.03 4.47
C GLN A 31 5.05 7.74 3.20
N LEU A 32 3.82 7.44 2.77
CA LEU A 32 3.22 8.08 1.61
C LEU A 32 2.66 9.46 1.98
N PHE A 33 2.85 10.47 1.16
CA PHE A 33 2.07 11.68 1.34
C PHE A 33 0.61 11.44 0.92
N ALA A 34 -0.27 12.41 1.18
CA ALA A 34 -1.59 12.35 0.55
C ALA A 34 -1.43 12.31 -0.97
N GLY A 35 -2.27 11.60 -1.70
CA GLY A 35 -2.10 11.41 -3.14
C GLY A 35 -3.08 10.41 -3.73
N VAL A 36 -2.90 10.15 -5.02
CA VAL A 36 -3.66 9.11 -5.74
C VAL A 36 -2.69 8.01 -6.15
N TYR A 37 -3.01 6.78 -5.75
CA TYR A 37 -2.14 5.63 -5.88
C TYR A 37 -2.82 4.45 -6.58
N THR A 38 -1.98 3.58 -7.11
CA THR A 38 -2.32 2.27 -7.67
C THR A 38 -1.44 1.22 -6.99
N VAL A 39 -2.03 0.12 -6.55
CA VAL A 39 -1.31 -1.08 -6.10
C VAL A 39 -1.50 -2.16 -7.16
N THR A 40 -0.41 -2.79 -7.57
CA THR A 40 -0.40 -3.89 -8.55
C THR A 40 0.34 -5.08 -7.97
N GLU A 41 -0.24 -6.25 -8.10
CA GLU A 41 0.38 -7.52 -7.78
C GLU A 41 1.14 -8.07 -8.98
N THR A 42 2.28 -8.72 -8.70
CA THR A 42 2.93 -9.57 -9.69
C THR A 42 2.48 -11.00 -9.47
N GLN A 43 1.60 -11.51 -10.34
CA GLN A 43 1.10 -12.88 -10.31
C GLN A 43 2.28 -13.86 -10.13
N PRO A 44 2.29 -14.66 -9.05
CA PRO A 44 3.33 -15.65 -8.83
C PRO A 44 3.07 -16.85 -9.73
N THR A 45 4.14 -17.35 -10.36
CA THR A 45 4.09 -18.36 -11.42
C THR A 45 3.40 -19.69 -11.04
N ASN A 46 3.26 -19.99 -9.75
CA ASN A 46 2.73 -21.26 -9.25
C ASN A 46 1.31 -21.15 -8.69
N TYR A 47 0.68 -19.98 -8.76
CA TYR A 47 -0.70 -19.78 -8.33
C TYR A 47 -1.52 -19.28 -9.51
N ASN A 48 -2.79 -19.65 -9.52
CA ASN A 48 -3.74 -19.10 -10.47
C ASN A 48 -4.42 -17.90 -9.82
N ASP A 49 -4.61 -16.83 -10.59
CA ASP A 49 -5.36 -15.65 -10.18
C ASP A 49 -6.73 -16.00 -9.56
N GLY A 50 -7.01 -15.33 -8.45
CA GLY A 50 -8.20 -15.45 -7.63
C GLY A 50 -9.10 -14.21 -7.74
N GLN A 51 -9.73 -13.82 -6.63
CA GLN A 51 -10.58 -12.64 -6.59
C GLN A 51 -9.92 -11.53 -5.78
N ASP A 52 -9.72 -10.38 -6.42
CA ASP A 52 -9.26 -9.18 -5.77
C ASP A 52 -10.40 -8.46 -5.04
N LYS A 53 -10.02 -7.74 -3.98
CA LYS A 53 -10.94 -7.01 -3.13
C LYS A 53 -10.44 -5.60 -2.82
N LEU A 54 -11.37 -4.65 -2.94
CA LEU A 54 -11.15 -3.26 -2.54
C LEU A 54 -10.98 -3.14 -1.03
N GLY A 55 -10.07 -2.24 -0.66
CA GLY A 55 -9.96 -1.76 0.71
C GLY A 55 -11.01 -0.71 1.08
N ASP A 56 -10.93 -0.29 2.34
CA ASP A 56 -11.81 0.70 2.98
C ASP A 56 -11.81 2.09 2.33
N ASN A 57 -10.73 2.48 1.66
CA ASN A 57 -10.63 3.74 0.91
C ASN A 57 -11.05 3.59 -0.57
N GLY A 58 -11.66 2.47 -0.94
CA GLY A 58 -12.14 2.23 -2.29
C GLY A 58 -11.02 2.21 -3.33
N GLY A 59 -11.37 2.61 -4.55
CA GLY A 59 -10.54 2.51 -5.74
C GLY A 59 -11.31 1.87 -6.90
N VAL A 60 -10.59 1.46 -7.94
CA VAL A 60 -11.12 0.73 -9.09
C VAL A 60 -10.36 -0.57 -9.22
N LEU A 61 -11.09 -1.69 -9.16
CA LEU A 61 -10.54 -3.03 -9.38
C LEU A 61 -10.14 -3.21 -10.84
N GLY A 62 -9.00 -3.84 -11.04
CA GLY A 62 -8.53 -4.40 -12.30
C GLY A 62 -8.00 -5.81 -12.04
N ASN A 63 -7.38 -6.40 -13.06
CA ASN A 63 -6.65 -7.65 -12.91
C ASN A 63 -5.34 -7.39 -12.15
N ASP A 64 -5.11 -8.13 -11.07
CA ASP A 64 -3.94 -8.02 -10.20
C ASP A 64 -3.70 -6.57 -9.73
N GLY A 65 -4.77 -5.80 -9.51
CA GLY A 65 -4.63 -4.35 -9.45
C GLY A 65 -5.79 -3.61 -8.82
N VAL A 66 -5.44 -2.62 -7.99
CA VAL A 66 -6.38 -1.62 -7.49
C VAL A 66 -5.83 -0.23 -7.78
N SER A 67 -6.55 0.52 -8.60
CA SER A 67 -6.17 1.88 -9.02
C SER A 67 -7.06 2.95 -8.38
N ALA A 68 -6.70 4.22 -8.59
CA ALA A 68 -7.45 5.38 -8.13
C ALA A 68 -7.72 5.40 -6.61
N ILE A 69 -6.80 4.86 -5.81
CA ILE A 69 -6.86 4.93 -4.35
C ILE A 69 -6.56 6.37 -3.92
N ASN A 70 -7.60 7.10 -3.54
CA ASN A 70 -7.45 8.46 -3.02
C ASN A 70 -7.10 8.42 -1.53
N LEU A 71 -5.82 8.64 -1.23
CA LEU A 71 -5.29 8.54 0.11
C LEU A 71 -5.15 9.94 0.71
N ALA A 72 -6.07 10.31 1.60
CA ALA A 72 -6.04 11.59 2.29
C ALA A 72 -4.96 11.63 3.39
N GLY A 73 -4.45 12.83 3.70
CA GLY A 73 -3.37 13.00 4.67
C GLY A 73 -3.77 12.57 6.08
N GLY A 74 -2.95 11.75 6.72
CA GLY A 74 -3.23 11.20 8.06
C GLY A 74 -4.13 9.97 8.06
N VAL A 75 -4.57 9.50 6.89
CA VAL A 75 -5.37 8.28 6.74
C VAL A 75 -4.49 7.03 6.58
N GLN A 76 -5.02 5.92 7.08
CA GLN A 76 -4.59 4.57 6.81
C GLN A 76 -5.68 3.91 5.97
N ALA A 77 -5.30 3.27 4.87
CA ALA A 77 -6.20 2.49 4.05
C ALA A 77 -5.87 0.99 4.20
N THR A 78 -6.87 0.16 4.48
CA THR A 78 -6.73 -1.26 4.83
C THR A 78 -7.67 -2.15 4.02
N GLY A 79 -7.41 -3.45 4.02
CA GLY A 79 -8.34 -4.45 3.48
C GLY A 79 -8.32 -4.57 1.95
N TYR A 80 -7.27 -4.05 1.33
CA TYR A 80 -6.91 -4.38 -0.05
C TYR A 80 -6.35 -5.79 -0.04
N ASP A 81 -7.08 -6.70 -0.67
CA ASP A 81 -6.70 -8.10 -0.75
C ASP A 81 -6.53 -8.50 -2.22
N PHE A 82 -5.48 -9.24 -2.51
CA PHE A 82 -5.24 -9.86 -3.81
C PHE A 82 -5.39 -11.37 -3.65
N GLY A 83 -6.33 -11.92 -4.40
CA GLY A 83 -6.77 -13.30 -4.23
C GLY A 83 -5.97 -14.22 -5.12
N GLU A 84 -5.57 -15.37 -4.59
CA GLU A 84 -4.92 -16.43 -5.36
C GLU A 84 -5.69 -17.74 -5.13
N ARG A 85 -5.86 -18.60 -6.14
CA ARG A 85 -6.55 -19.88 -5.93
C ARG A 85 -5.74 -20.77 -4.99
N GLY A 86 -6.15 -20.78 -3.71
CA GLY A 86 -5.51 -21.54 -2.62
C GLY A 86 -4.83 -20.67 -1.55
N THR A 87 -4.74 -19.35 -1.72
CA THR A 87 -4.18 -18.42 -0.71
C THR A 87 -4.74 -17.00 -0.88
N THR A 88 -4.50 -16.09 0.07
CA THR A 88 -4.89 -14.67 -0.07
C THR A 88 -3.78 -13.79 0.47
N VAL A 89 -3.56 -12.68 -0.21
CA VAL A 89 -2.64 -11.62 0.19
C VAL A 89 -3.46 -10.44 0.69
N SER A 90 -3.14 -9.91 1.87
CA SER A 90 -3.88 -8.81 2.50
C SER A 90 -2.95 -7.66 2.85
N GLY A 91 -3.38 -6.41 2.71
CA GLY A 91 -2.47 -5.31 3.03
C GLY A 91 -3.06 -3.99 3.46
N THR A 92 -2.13 -3.07 3.68
CA THR A 92 -2.37 -1.76 4.27
C THR A 92 -1.48 -0.70 3.63
N VAL A 93 -2.02 0.50 3.44
CA VAL A 93 -1.35 1.67 2.85
C VAL A 93 -1.42 2.82 3.84
N TRP A 94 -0.26 3.32 4.29
CA TRP A 94 -0.17 4.37 5.32
C TRP A 94 0.33 5.70 4.80
N THR A 95 -0.37 6.78 5.15
CA THR A 95 0.18 8.12 4.99
C THR A 95 1.19 8.49 6.07
N ARG A 96 2.12 9.36 5.69
CA ARG A 96 3.01 10.08 6.58
C ARG A 96 2.29 11.30 7.14
N ARG A 97 2.40 11.51 8.45
CA ARG A 97 2.08 12.81 9.06
C ARG A 97 3.11 13.83 8.56
N ARG A 98 2.65 14.93 7.94
CA ARG A 98 3.53 15.98 7.37
C ARG A 98 4.66 16.32 8.35
N GLN A 99 5.90 15.96 8.03
CA GLN A 99 7.06 16.48 8.76
C GLN A 99 7.23 17.95 8.35
N ARG A 100 6.81 18.87 9.22
CA ARG A 100 7.35 20.22 9.17
C ARG A 100 8.83 20.12 9.50
N ARG A 101 9.69 20.44 8.52
CA ARG A 101 11.13 20.59 8.77
C ARG A 101 11.33 21.70 9.79
N ARG A 102 11.71 21.34 11.01
CA ARG A 102 12.56 22.18 11.86
C ARG A 102 13.54 21.26 12.58
N ALA A 103 14.82 21.51 12.31
CA ALA A 103 15.92 20.97 13.09
C ALA A 103 15.70 21.32 14.58
N GLY A 104 15.83 20.33 15.44
CA GLY A 104 15.72 20.47 16.90
C GLY A 104 15.46 19.10 17.51
N CYS A 105 16.42 18.59 18.29
CA CYS A 105 16.39 17.31 19.00
C CYS A 105 15.02 16.94 19.56
N GLN A 106 14.60 15.67 19.44
CA GLN A 106 14.09 14.86 20.56
C GLN A 106 14.37 13.36 20.31
N PRO A 107 14.99 12.63 21.26
CA PRO A 107 15.11 11.16 21.24
C PRO A 107 13.93 10.48 21.98
N MET A 108 13.92 9.12 21.97
CA MET A 108 13.19 8.16 22.84
C MET A 108 12.16 7.28 22.07
N LEU A 109 12.48 6.02 21.67
CA LEU A 109 12.46 4.71 22.41
C LEU A 109 11.01 4.33 22.85
N MET A 110 10.46 3.12 22.71
CA MET A 110 11.06 1.78 22.87
C MET A 110 10.35 0.69 22.05
N ALA A 111 11.09 -0.40 21.86
CA ALA A 111 10.58 -1.75 21.61
C ALA A 111 9.68 -2.26 22.75
N SER A 112 8.94 -3.32 22.46
CA SER A 112 8.61 -4.36 23.44
C SER A 112 9.22 -5.67 22.95
#